data_AF-A0A3D8MU01-F1
#
_entry.id   AF-A0A3D8MU01-F1
#
_cell.length_a   1.000
_cell.length_b   1.000
_cell.length_c   1.000
_cell.angle_alpha   90.00
_cell.angle_beta   90.00
_cell.angle_gamma   90.00
#
_symmetry.space_group_name_H-M   'P 1'
#
loop_
_entity.id
_entity.type
_entity.pdbx_description
1 polymer ?
#
loop_
_entity_poly.entity_id
_entity_poly.type
_entity_poly.pdbx_seq_one_letter_code
_entity_poly.pdbx_strand_id
1 'polypeptide(L)'
;MTVELRVHRENILNALELIADGAGQREYQRQVPFASVPAELFNQWDDFYYPEDDRFRETFSDVELLVLSRFDRVLNDIADATAQERPPLDEFMKTEAWKTLSFAAREALSRIEKVGDIRA
;
A
#
# COMPACT_ATOMS: atom_id res chain seq x y z
N MET A 1 10.64 14.95 13.39
CA MET A 1 9.33 14.46 12.95
C MET A 1 8.33 14.58 14.09
N THR A 2 7.24 15.32 13.89
CA THR A 2 6.13 15.47 14.87
C THR A 2 5.37 14.15 15.03
N VAL A 3 4.49 14.05 16.03
CA VAL A 3 3.64 12.86 16.22
C VAL A 3 2.76 12.61 15.00
N GLU A 4 2.17 13.66 14.45
CA GLU A 4 1.30 13.59 13.28
C GLU A 4 2.03 13.06 12.03
N LEU A 5 3.23 13.59 11.74
CA LEU A 5 4.06 13.10 10.63
C LEU A 5 4.48 11.63 10.82
N ARG A 6 4.69 11.18 12.07
CA ARG A 6 4.97 9.76 12.35
C ARG A 6 3.79 8.87 11.99
N VAL A 7 2.57 9.27 12.36
CA VAL A 7 1.35 8.51 12.05
C VAL A 7 1.14 8.40 10.54
N HIS A 8 1.36 9.47 9.77
CA HIS A 8 1.28 9.40 8.30
C HIS A 8 2.27 8.41 7.71
N ARG A 9 3.51 8.43 8.20
CA ARG A 9 4.54 7.48 7.75
C ARG A 9 4.15 6.05 8.06
N GLU A 10 3.74 5.79 9.30
CA GLU A 10 3.35 4.46 9.77
C GLU A 10 2.15 3.93 8.98
N ASN A 11 1.13 4.75 8.71
CA ASN A 11 -0.04 4.33 7.94
C ASN A 11 0.33 3.89 6.51
N ILE A 12 1.17 4.66 5.82
CA ILE A 12 1.64 4.30 4.47
C ILE A 12 2.47 3.01 4.49
N LEU A 13 3.39 2.88 5.45
CA LEU A 13 4.23 1.68 5.55
C LEU A 13 3.38 0.45 5.89
N ASN A 14 2.45 0.55 6.84
CA ASN A 14 1.54 -0.53 7.22
C ASN A 14 0.64 -0.96 6.03
N ALA A 15 0.15 0.00 5.24
CA ALA A 15 -0.63 -0.31 4.03
C ALA A 15 0.22 -1.08 3.00
N LEU A 16 1.44 -0.61 2.72
CA LEU A 16 2.37 -1.32 1.83
C LEU A 16 2.72 -2.71 2.34
N GLU A 17 2.97 -2.87 3.64
CA GLU A 17 3.26 -4.16 4.28
C GLU A 17 2.09 -5.13 4.14
N LEU A 18 0.86 -4.69 4.39
CA LEU A 18 -0.33 -5.52 4.21
C LEU A 18 -0.50 -5.93 2.74
N ILE A 19 -0.35 -5.00 1.79
CA ILE A 19 -0.45 -5.28 0.35
C ILE A 19 0.64 -6.27 -0.10
N ALA A 20 1.83 -6.18 0.50
CA ALA A 20 2.96 -7.06 0.24
C ALA A 20 2.82 -8.45 0.91
N ASP A 21 1.97 -8.63 1.92
CA ASP A 21 1.92 -9.87 2.69
C ASP A 21 0.62 -10.68 2.48
N GLY A 22 0.71 -11.70 1.63
CA GLY A 22 -0.40 -12.62 1.40
C GLY A 22 -0.76 -13.47 2.62
N ALA A 23 0.15 -13.69 3.58
CA ALA A 23 -0.18 -14.39 4.82
C ALA A 23 -0.96 -13.47 5.76
N GLY A 24 -0.49 -12.22 5.93
CA GLY A 24 -1.16 -11.15 6.66
C GLY A 24 -2.55 -10.84 6.12
N GLN A 25 -2.73 -10.79 4.80
CA GLN A 25 -4.05 -10.64 4.17
C GLN A 25 -5.03 -11.75 4.58
N ARG A 26 -4.58 -13.01 4.60
CA ARG A 26 -5.42 -14.13 5.04
C ARG A 26 -5.72 -14.08 6.54
N GLU A 27 -4.76 -13.66 7.35
CA GLU A 27 -4.99 -13.45 8.78
C GLU A 27 -6.00 -12.34 9.02
N TYR A 28 -5.89 -11.21 8.31
CA TYR A 28 -6.87 -10.14 8.38
C TYR A 28 -8.27 -10.64 8.01
N GLN A 29 -8.41 -11.39 6.91
CA GLN A 29 -9.70 -11.95 6.51
C GLN A 29 -10.29 -12.90 7.56
N ARG A 30 -9.45 -13.65 8.30
CA ARG A 30 -9.89 -14.51 9.41
C ARG A 30 -10.39 -13.69 10.60
N GLN A 31 -9.70 -12.59 10.93
CA GLN A 31 -10.07 -11.73 12.06
C GLN A 31 -11.32 -10.91 11.78
N VAL A 32 -11.54 -10.52 10.52
CA VAL A 32 -12.70 -9.72 10.10
C VAL A 32 -13.39 -10.37 8.90
N PRO A 33 -14.15 -11.48 9.10
CA PRO A 33 -14.70 -12.28 8.00
C PRO A 33 -15.71 -11.55 7.10
N PHE A 34 -16.31 -10.46 7.58
CA PHE A 34 -17.27 -9.66 6.83
C PHE A 34 -16.63 -8.56 5.99
N ALA A 35 -15.34 -8.25 6.20
CA ALA A 35 -14.61 -7.31 5.37
C ALA A 35 -14.18 -7.98 4.07
N SER A 36 -14.17 -7.24 2.96
CA SER A 36 -13.52 -7.68 1.73
C SER A 36 -12.06 -7.23 1.77
N VAL A 37 -11.15 -8.10 2.22
CA VAL A 37 -9.72 -7.75 2.27
C VAL A 37 -9.20 -7.23 0.91
N PRO A 38 -9.57 -7.81 -0.25
CA PRO A 38 -9.18 -7.24 -1.54
C PRO A 38 -9.64 -5.79 -1.75
N ALA A 39 -10.78 -5.37 -1.19
CA ALA A 39 -11.21 -3.97 -1.25
C ALA A 39 -10.43 -3.10 -0.26
N GLU A 40 -10.19 -3.60 0.96
CA GLU A 40 -9.40 -2.90 1.98
C GLU A 40 -7.99 -2.54 1.50
N LEU A 41 -7.35 -3.40 0.69
CA LEU A 41 -6.03 -3.10 0.12
C LEU A 41 -5.98 -1.79 -0.69
N PHE A 42 -7.09 -1.40 -1.32
CA PHE A 42 -7.19 -0.17 -2.11
C PHE A 42 -7.74 0.96 -1.25
N ASN A 43 -8.80 0.70 -0.48
CA ASN A 43 -9.42 1.72 0.36
C ASN A 43 -8.43 2.29 1.38
N GLN A 44 -7.62 1.44 2.03
CA GLN A 44 -6.61 1.92 2.98
C GLN A 44 -5.52 2.76 2.31
N TRP A 45 -5.16 2.44 1.06
CA TRP A 45 -4.23 3.27 0.32
C TRP A 45 -4.84 4.66 0.06
N ASP A 46 -6.07 4.70 -0.46
CA ASP A 46 -6.80 5.94 -0.73
C ASP A 46 -7.02 6.77 0.55
N ASP A 47 -7.27 6.11 1.68
CA ASP A 47 -7.47 6.77 2.99
C ASP A 47 -6.19 7.42 3.52
N PHE A 48 -5.01 6.99 3.09
CA PHE A 48 -3.72 7.43 3.65
C PHE A 48 -2.82 8.19 2.67
N TYR A 49 -2.98 8.02 1.36
CA TYR A 49 -2.13 8.60 0.33
C TYR A 49 -2.65 9.95 -0.17
N TYR A 50 -2.11 11.05 0.38
CA TYR A 50 -2.47 12.42 0.00
C TYR A 50 -1.27 13.21 -0.53
N PRO A 51 -0.80 12.94 -1.77
CA PRO A 51 0.44 13.53 -2.29
C PRO A 51 0.40 15.05 -2.48
N GLU A 52 -0.80 15.65 -2.50
CA GLU A 52 -1.01 17.09 -2.61
C GLU A 52 -1.08 17.80 -1.24
N ASP A 53 -1.15 17.05 -0.14
CA ASP A 53 -1.15 17.63 1.20
C ASP A 53 0.29 17.95 1.66
N ASP A 54 0.51 19.18 2.15
CA ASP A 54 1.83 19.65 2.56
C ASP A 54 2.42 18.81 3.71
N ARG A 55 1.59 18.37 4.67
CA ARG A 55 2.05 17.56 5.81
C ARG A 55 2.43 16.16 5.37
N PHE A 56 1.66 15.59 4.43
CA PHE A 56 2.04 14.33 3.81
C PHE A 56 3.40 14.46 3.12
N ARG A 57 3.60 15.52 2.32
CA ARG A 57 4.88 15.75 1.62
C ARG A 57 6.05 15.95 2.60
N GLU A 58 5.85 16.66 3.70
CA GLU A 58 6.86 16.83 4.76
C GLU A 58 7.25 15.52 5.47
N THR A 59 6.40 14.50 5.41
CA THR A 59 6.64 13.19 6.05
C THR A 59 7.70 12.35 5.33
N PHE A 60 7.86 12.57 4.03
CA PHE A 60 8.68 11.74 3.15
C PHE A 60 9.72 12.58 2.43
N SER A 61 10.83 11.94 2.08
CA SER A 61 11.80 12.54 1.17
C SER A 61 11.31 12.57 -0.27
N ASP A 62 11.91 13.43 -1.10
CA ASP A 62 11.62 13.47 -2.55
C ASP A 62 11.77 12.09 -3.23
N VAL A 63 12.74 11.29 -2.79
CA VAL A 63 12.96 9.94 -3.33
C VAL A 63 11.85 8.99 -2.89
N GLU A 64 11.44 9.03 -1.62
CA GLU A 64 10.31 8.24 -1.13
C GLU A 64 9.01 8.66 -1.81
N LEU A 65 8.75 9.97 -1.97
CA LEU A 65 7.59 10.48 -2.70
C LEU A 65 7.54 9.95 -4.14
N LEU A 66 8.68 9.92 -4.83
CA LEU A 66 8.77 9.31 -6.17
C LEU A 66 8.46 7.80 -6.14
N VAL A 67 8.94 7.07 -5.13
CA VAL A 67 8.63 5.65 -4.96
C VAL A 67 7.14 5.43 -4.72
N LEU A 68 6.54 6.21 -3.82
CA LEU A 68 5.12 6.14 -3.50
C LEU A 68 4.25 6.48 -4.72
N SER A 69 4.60 7.51 -5.50
CA SER A 69 3.87 7.85 -6.73
C SER A 69 3.91 6.75 -7.81
N ARG A 70 4.99 5.96 -7.84
CA ARG A 70 5.11 4.84 -8.79
C ARG A 70 4.25 3.67 -8.35
N PHE A 71 4.23 3.39 -7.05
CA PHE A 71 3.33 2.39 -6.49
C PHE A 71 1.86 2.79 -6.71
N ASP A 72 1.52 4.04 -6.42
CA ASP A 72 0.18 4.60 -6.63
C ASP A 72 -0.32 4.42 -8.06
N ARG A 73 0.53 4.69 -9.06
CA ARG A 73 0.19 4.43 -10.46
C ARG A 73 -0.15 2.96 -10.72
N VAL A 74 0.65 2.03 -10.20
CA VAL A 74 0.39 0.58 -10.36
C VAL A 74 -0.93 0.19 -9.69
N LEU A 75 -1.20 0.73 -8.50
CA LEU A 75 -2.44 0.47 -7.77
C LEU A 75 -3.65 0.98 -8.57
N ASN A 76 -3.59 2.20 -9.08
CA ASN A 76 -4.65 2.81 -9.90
C ASN A 76 -4.85 2.07 -11.24
N ASP A 77 -3.77 1.71 -11.95
CA ASP A 77 -3.86 0.91 -13.18
C ASP A 77 -4.58 -0.43 -12.93
N ILE A 78 -4.32 -1.07 -11.78
CA ILE A 78 -4.98 -2.31 -11.38
C ILE A 78 -6.43 -2.04 -10.97
N ALA A 79 -6.70 -0.98 -10.22
CA ALA A 79 -8.06 -0.60 -9.83
C ALA A 79 -8.94 -0.40 -11.07
N ASP A 80 -8.47 0.37 -12.05
CA ASP A 80 -9.15 0.64 -13.31
C ASP A 80 -9.37 -0.61 -14.17
N ALA A 81 -8.42 -1.56 -14.16
CA ALA A 81 -8.51 -2.80 -14.91
C ALA A 81 -9.36 -3.89 -14.25
N THR A 82 -9.72 -3.72 -12.97
CA THR A 82 -10.52 -4.70 -12.21
C THR A 82 -11.98 -4.26 -12.07
N ALA A 83 -12.90 -5.22 -12.02
CA ALA A 83 -14.29 -4.92 -11.73
C ALA A 83 -14.43 -4.32 -10.32
N GLN A 84 -15.38 -3.39 -10.14
CA GLN A 84 -15.66 -2.76 -8.84
C GLN A 84 -15.96 -3.79 -7.74
N GLU A 85 -16.64 -4.88 -8.10
CA GLU A 85 -16.81 -6.04 -7.22
C GLU A 85 -15.61 -6.99 -7.37
N ARG A 86 -14.70 -6.91 -6.39
CA ARG A 86 -13.53 -7.78 -6.32
C ARG A 86 -13.94 -9.19 -5.84
N PRO A 87 -13.32 -10.25 -6.38
CA PRO A 87 -13.63 -11.62 -5.95
C PRO A 87 -13.12 -11.86 -4.51
N PRO A 88 -13.57 -12.94 -3.85
CA PRO A 88 -13.04 -13.36 -2.56
C PRO A 88 -11.51 -13.43 -2.53
N LEU A 89 -10.89 -13.20 -1.36
CA LEU A 89 -9.43 -13.08 -1.24
C LEU A 89 -8.66 -14.22 -1.91
N ASP A 90 -9.04 -15.47 -1.67
CA ASP A 90 -8.33 -16.64 -2.23
C ASP A 90 -8.43 -16.72 -3.77
N GLU A 91 -9.47 -16.14 -4.37
CA GLU A 91 -9.59 -16.02 -5.82
C GLU A 91 -8.79 -14.84 -6.34
N PHE A 92 -8.85 -13.69 -5.66
CA PHE A 92 -8.06 -12.51 -6.00
C PHE A 92 -6.55 -12.82 -5.99
N MET A 93 -6.06 -13.56 -4.99
CA MET A 93 -4.65 -13.94 -4.86
C MET A 93 -4.13 -14.84 -6.00
N LYS A 94 -5.01 -15.44 -6.80
CA LYS A 94 -4.62 -16.23 -7.98
C LYS A 94 -4.45 -15.38 -9.24
N THR A 95 -4.87 -14.12 -9.21
CA THR A 95 -4.83 -13.22 -10.36
C THR A 95 -3.44 -12.61 -10.57
N GLU A 96 -3.16 -12.19 -11.81
CA GLU A 96 -1.96 -11.38 -12.11
C GLU A 96 -2.04 -9.98 -11.49
N ALA A 97 -3.25 -9.46 -11.27
CA ALA A 97 -3.47 -8.20 -10.57
C ALA A 97 -2.89 -8.25 -9.15
N TRP A 98 -3.24 -9.27 -8.35
CA TRP A 98 -2.68 -9.43 -7.01
C TRP A 98 -1.16 -9.59 -7.03
N LYS A 99 -0.61 -10.42 -7.94
CA LYS A 99 0.84 -10.63 -8.04
C LYS A 99 1.57 -9.32 -8.33
N THR A 100 1.05 -8.54 -9.28
CA THR A 100 1.61 -7.24 -9.69
C THR A 100 1.57 -6.25 -8.52
N LEU A 101 0.41 -6.14 -7.87
CA LEU A 101 0.21 -5.22 -6.75
C LEU A 101 1.13 -5.57 -5.56
N SER A 102 1.13 -6.84 -5.13
CA SER A 102 1.97 -7.29 -4.02
C SER A 102 3.47 -7.21 -4.35
N PHE A 103 3.87 -7.40 -5.60
CA PHE A 103 5.26 -7.19 -6.00
C PHE A 103 5.65 -5.71 -5.95
N ALA A 104 4.80 -4.82 -6.48
CA ALA A 104 5.05 -3.38 -6.45
C ALA A 104 5.16 -2.85 -5.01
N ALA A 105 4.32 -3.33 -4.09
CA ALA A 105 4.41 -2.96 -2.67
C ALA A 105 5.74 -3.40 -2.03
N ARG A 106 6.19 -4.64 -2.30
CA ARG A 106 7.50 -5.12 -1.83
C ARG A 106 8.66 -4.31 -2.40
N GLU A 107 8.60 -3.97 -3.68
CA GLU A 107 9.60 -3.09 -4.30
C GLU A 107 9.61 -1.70 -3.66
N ALA A 108 8.43 -1.13 -3.37
CA ALA A 108 8.33 0.17 -2.71
C ALA A 108 8.97 0.14 -1.32
N LEU A 109 8.62 -0.85 -0.49
CA LEU A 109 9.20 -1.05 0.84
C LEU A 109 10.73 -1.17 0.77
N SER A 110 11.26 -2.04 -0.09
CA SER A 110 12.71 -2.24 -0.22
C SER A 110 13.44 -0.96 -0.65
N ARG A 111 12.82 -0.11 -1.48
CA ARG A 111 13.41 1.17 -1.91
C ARG A 111 13.37 2.20 -0.79
N ILE A 112 12.27 2.27 -0.04
CA ILE A 112 12.13 3.18 1.10
C ILE A 112 13.15 2.84 2.20
N GLU A 113 13.30 1.56 2.54
CA GLU A 113 14.31 1.08 3.51
C GLU A 113 15.72 1.49 3.09
N LYS A 114 16.11 1.24 1.84
CA LYS A 114 17.42 1.64 1.31
C LYS A 114 17.67 3.15 1.37
N VAL A 115 16.63 3.97 1.20
CA VAL A 115 16.75 5.43 1.35
C VAL A 115 16.97 5.82 2.80
N GLY A 116 16.31 5.13 3.74
CA GLY A 116 16.51 5.29 5.18
C GLY A 116 17.94 4.96 5.60
N ASP A 117 18.49 3.84 5.12
CA ASP A 117 19.86 3.40 5.43
C ASP A 117 20.94 4.35 4.92
N ILE A 118 20.69 5.07 3.81
CA ILE A 118 21.63 6.08 3.28
C ILE A 118 21.63 7.37 4.12
N ARG A 119 20.59 7.59 4.93
CA ARG A 119 20.38 8.83 5.71
C ARG A 119 20.64 8.68 7.21
N ALA A 120 20.89 7.46 7.69
CA ALA A 120 21.23 7.13 9.08
C ALA A 120 22.75 7.17 9.31
#